data_AF-A0A7C3U0A0-F1
#
_entry.id   AF-A0A7C3U0A0-F1
#
_cell.length_a   1.000
_cell.length_b   1.000
_cell.length_c   1.000
_cell.angle_alpha   90.00
_cell.angle_beta   90.00
_cell.angle_gamma   90.00
#
_symmetry.space_group_name_H-M   'P 1'
#
loop_
_entity.id
_entity.type
_entity.pdbx_description
1 polymer ?
#
loop_
_entity_poly.entity_id
_entity_poly.type
_entity_poly.pdbx_seq_one_letter_code
_entity_poly.pdbx_strand_id
1 'polypeptide(L)'
;MEKIFKTAIFISLKLIWFVLIGWWWILCKFIRIIRFGFKIPSALTNTICCPAGHEGSAIGKWRCGSCGAEFEGWVWQNCPVCGESALYIPCEDPRCNLAIKNPFLD
;
A
#
# COMPACT_ATOMS: atom_id res chain seq x y z
N MET A 1 19.84 44.01 -32.04
CA MET A 1 18.57 43.77 -31.32
C MET A 1 18.07 42.32 -31.48
N GLU A 2 18.14 41.72 -32.66
CA GLU A 2 17.62 40.35 -32.91
C GLU A 2 18.24 39.25 -32.02
N LYS A 3 19.54 39.35 -31.69
CA LYS A 3 20.21 38.37 -30.80
C LYS A 3 19.65 38.36 -29.39
N ILE A 4 19.31 39.53 -28.84
CA ILE A 4 18.78 39.69 -27.47
C ILE A 4 17.37 39.10 -27.36
N PHE A 5 16.57 39.26 -28.42
CA PHE A 5 15.21 38.72 -28.48
C PHE A 5 15.20 37.18 -28.47
N LYS A 6 16.11 36.55 -29.23
CA LYS A 6 16.24 35.07 -29.27
C LYS A 6 16.68 34.49 -27.92
N THR A 7 17.62 35.14 -27.22
CA THR A 7 18.02 34.68 -25.88
C THR A 7 16.90 34.81 -24.85
N ALA A 8 16.14 35.92 -24.88
CA ALA A 8 15.02 36.12 -23.97
C ALA A 8 13.95 35.02 -24.12
N ILE A 9 13.57 34.69 -25.35
CA ILE A 9 12.60 33.61 -25.63
C ILE A 9 13.11 32.27 -25.11
N PHE A 10 14.39 31.95 -25.34
CA PHE A 10 14.96 30.67 -24.94
C PHE A 10 15.01 30.50 -23.41
N ILE A 11 15.27 31.59 -22.67
CA ILE A 11 15.26 31.59 -21.20
C ILE A 11 13.83 31.42 -20.68
N SER A 12 12.86 32.15 -21.24
CA SER A 12 11.45 32.03 -20.84
C SER A 12 10.91 30.62 -21.08
N LEU A 13 11.23 30.00 -22.22
CA LEU A 13 10.81 28.62 -22.50
C LEU A 13 11.39 27.62 -21.49
N LYS A 14 12.67 27.79 -21.12
CA LYS A 14 13.31 26.94 -20.11
C LYS A 14 12.68 27.12 -18.73
N LEU A 15 12.40 28.35 -18.31
CA LEU A 15 11.74 28.62 -17.03
C LEU A 15 10.37 27.94 -16.95
N ILE A 16 9.56 28.07 -18.01
CA ILE A 16 8.25 27.39 -18.09
C ILE A 16 8.43 25.88 -18.00
N TRP A 17 9.40 25.31 -18.72
CA TRP A 17 9.68 23.88 -18.68
C TRP A 17 10.06 23.38 -17.28
N PHE A 18 10.93 24.10 -16.57
CA PHE A 18 11.30 23.77 -15.18
C PHE A 18 10.12 23.84 -14.23
N VAL A 19 9.25 24.85 -14.37
CA VAL A 19 8.04 25.00 -13.56
C VAL A 19 7.08 23.83 -13.81
N LEU A 20 6.85 23.46 -15.07
CA LEU A 20 5.98 22.33 -15.42
C LEU A 20 6.50 21.00 -14.88
N ILE A 21 7.81 20.74 -14.96
CA ILE A 21 8.43 19.53 -14.38
C ILE A 21 8.30 19.54 -12.86
N GLY A 22 8.55 20.68 -12.20
CA GLY A 22 8.41 20.81 -10.76
C GLY A 22 6.99 20.49 -10.29
N TRP A 23 5.99 21.08 -10.96
CA TRP A 23 4.57 20.81 -10.70
C TRP A 23 4.20 19.35 -10.91
N TRP A 24 4.70 18.73 -12.00
CA TRP A 24 4.48 17.31 -12.26
C TRP A 24 5.01 16.43 -11.12
N TRP A 25 6.23 16.69 -10.64
CA TRP A 25 6.81 15.95 -9.52
C TRP A 25 6.00 16.10 -8.22
N ILE A 26 5.54 17.31 -7.92
CA ILE A 26 4.69 17.59 -6.74
C ILE A 26 3.38 16.82 -6.85
N LEU A 27 2.72 16.85 -8.01
CA LEU A 27 1.50 16.09 -8.26
C LEU A 27 1.71 14.59 -8.10
N CYS A 28 2.79 14.02 -8.66
CA CYS A 28 3.11 12.60 -8.51
C CYS A 28 3.32 12.21 -7.03
N LYS A 29 4.02 13.05 -6.25
CA LYS A 29 4.22 12.82 -4.81
C LYS A 29 2.91 12.90 -4.04
N PHE A 30 2.09 13.90 -4.34
CA PHE A 30 0.78 14.09 -3.72
C PHE A 30 -0.16 12.90 -3.99
N ILE A 31 -0.24 12.43 -5.23
CA ILE A 31 -1.00 11.23 -5.60
C ILE A 31 -0.51 10.00 -4.84
N ARG A 32 0.81 9.83 -4.67
CA ARG A 32 1.37 8.70 -3.91
C ARG A 32 0.98 8.76 -2.44
N ILE A 33 1.04 9.94 -1.82
CA ILE A 33 0.62 10.16 -0.43
C ILE A 33 -0.88 9.85 -0.27
N ILE A 34 -1.72 10.36 -1.17
CA ILE A 34 -3.16 10.09 -1.15
C ILE A 34 -3.45 8.59 -1.26
N ARG A 35 -2.84 7.90 -2.22
CA ARG A 35 -3.02 6.44 -2.38
C ARG A 35 -2.57 5.66 -1.15
N PHE A 36 -1.50 6.11 -0.49
CA PHE A 36 -1.03 5.52 0.74
C PHE A 36 -2.03 5.79 1.89
N GLY A 37 -2.56 7.01 1.98
CA GLY A 37 -3.59 7.40 2.95
C GLY A 37 -4.87 6.58 2.83
N PHE A 38 -5.34 6.31 1.61
CA PHE A 38 -6.49 5.44 1.37
C PHE A 38 -6.26 3.96 1.74
N LYS A 39 -5.00 3.52 1.92
CA LYS A 39 -4.68 2.17 2.42
C LYS A 39 -4.62 2.09 3.95
N ILE A 40 -4.56 3.23 4.66
CA ILE A 40 -4.51 3.29 6.14
C ILE A 40 -5.78 2.73 6.81
N PRO A 41 -7.03 3.01 6.37
CA PRO A 41 -8.20 2.50 7.08
C PRO A 41 -8.24 0.97 7.14
N SER A 42 -7.75 0.26 6.12
CA SER A 42 -7.66 -1.21 6.11
C SER A 42 -6.64 -1.79 7.11
N ALA A 43 -5.71 -0.97 7.61
CA ALA A 43 -4.77 -1.37 8.66
C ALA A 43 -5.36 -1.20 10.08
N LEU A 44 -6.41 -0.40 10.22
CA LEU A 44 -7.07 -0.07 11.50
C LEU A 44 -8.39 -0.80 11.68
N THR A 45 -8.88 -1.51 10.66
CA THR A 45 -10.10 -2.32 10.79
C THR A 45 -9.77 -3.63 11.48
N ASN A 46 -10.57 -3.96 12.50
CA ASN A 46 -10.53 -5.27 13.15
C ASN A 46 -11.16 -6.37 12.27
N THR A 47 -11.61 -6.00 11.06
CA THR A 47 -12.24 -6.89 10.09
C THR A 47 -11.40 -6.96 8.82
N ILE A 48 -11.39 -8.15 8.21
CA ILE A 48 -10.82 -8.43 6.91
C ILE A 48 -11.91 -8.99 6.00
N CYS A 49 -11.96 -8.54 4.75
CA CYS A 49 -12.91 -9.07 3.78
C CYS A 49 -12.20 -10.01 2.80
N CYS A 50 -12.77 -11.19 2.59
CA CYS A 50 -12.30 -12.09 1.54
C CYS A 50 -12.75 -11.59 0.15
N PRO A 51 -12.14 -12.08 -0.95
CA PRO A 51 -12.53 -11.68 -2.31
C PRO A 51 -13.99 -12.00 -2.68
N ALA A 52 -14.63 -12.94 -1.97
CA ALA A 52 -16.05 -13.27 -2.12
C ALA A 52 -16.98 -12.39 -1.25
N GLY A 53 -16.43 -11.48 -0.43
CA GLY A 53 -17.19 -10.56 0.41
C GLY A 53 -17.51 -11.05 1.84
N HIS A 54 -16.96 -12.19 2.27
CA HIS A 54 -17.09 -12.63 3.67
C HIS A 54 -16.20 -11.80 4.58
N GLU A 55 -16.74 -11.39 5.72
CA GLU A 55 -16.01 -10.70 6.77
C GLU A 55 -15.45 -11.73 7.76
N GLY A 56 -14.18 -11.56 8.11
CA GLY A 56 -13.49 -12.30 9.18
C GLY A 56 -12.80 -11.35 10.13
N SER A 57 -12.32 -11.87 11.26
CA SER A 57 -11.59 -11.08 12.24
C SER A 57 -10.13 -10.89 11.83
N ALA A 58 -9.66 -9.64 11.86
CA ALA A 58 -8.25 -9.32 11.67
C ALA A 58 -7.42 -9.54 12.95
N ILE A 59 -8.08 -9.68 14.11
CA ILE A 59 -7.45 -9.86 15.42
C ILE A 59 -7.95 -11.17 16.04
N GLY A 60 -7.04 -12.01 16.50
CA GLY A 60 -7.40 -13.28 17.10
C GLY A 60 -6.21 -14.20 17.29
N LYS A 61 -6.50 -15.49 17.44
CA LYS A 61 -5.48 -16.55 17.52
C LYS A 61 -5.07 -16.99 16.12
N TRP A 62 -3.79 -16.91 15.85
CA TRP A 62 -3.19 -17.28 14.57
C TRP A 62 -2.16 -18.37 14.76
N ARG A 63 -2.03 -19.23 13.75
CA ARG A 63 -1.02 -20.28 13.70
C ARG A 63 -0.06 -19.98 12.56
N CYS A 64 1.23 -19.88 12.86
CA CYS A 64 2.27 -19.66 11.85
C CYS A 64 2.36 -20.89 10.92
N GLY A 65 2.26 -20.69 9.61
CA GLY A 65 2.43 -21.76 8.63
C GLY A 65 3.87 -22.29 8.49
N SER A 66 4.88 -21.50 8.91
CA SER A 66 6.30 -21.85 8.82
C SER A 66 6.78 -22.64 10.04
N CYS A 67 6.65 -22.07 11.25
CA CYS A 67 7.12 -22.71 12.49
C CYS A 67 6.02 -23.43 13.29
N GLY A 68 4.74 -23.28 12.92
CA GLY A 68 3.62 -23.92 13.61
C GLY A 68 3.19 -23.25 14.93
N ALA A 69 3.88 -22.21 15.39
CA ALA A 69 3.57 -21.52 16.65
C ALA A 69 2.18 -20.85 16.61
N GLU A 70 1.45 -20.97 17.72
CA GLU A 70 0.17 -20.29 17.94
C GLU A 70 0.39 -19.03 18.79
N PHE A 71 -0.19 -17.91 18.34
CA PHE A 71 -0.09 -16.63 19.04
C PHE A 71 -1.37 -15.81 18.84
N GLU A 72 -1.66 -14.94 19.81
CA GLU A 72 -2.76 -13.99 19.71
C GLU A 72 -2.23 -12.65 19.22
N GLY A 73 -2.90 -12.05 18.23
CA GLY A 73 -2.48 -10.78 17.66
C GLY A 73 -3.21 -10.44 16.37
N TRP A 74 -2.61 -9.53 15.62
CA TRP A 74 -3.12 -9.13 14.31
C TRP A 74 -2.68 -10.11 13.22
N VAL A 75 -3.57 -10.38 12.27
CA VAL A 75 -3.42 -11.43 11.26
C VAL A 75 -2.21 -11.28 10.35
N TRP A 76 -1.78 -10.04 10.11
CA TRP A 76 -0.61 -9.73 9.28
C TRP A 76 0.65 -9.42 10.10
N GLN A 77 0.59 -9.60 11.42
CA GLN A 77 1.74 -9.42 12.28
C GLN A 77 2.76 -10.54 12.04
N ASN A 78 4.05 -10.19 12.10
CA ASN A 78 5.13 -11.17 12.05
C ASN A 78 5.01 -12.15 13.21
N CYS A 79 5.33 -13.41 12.95
CA CYS A 79 5.36 -14.44 13.99
C CYS A 79 6.36 -14.04 15.09
N PRO A 80 5.96 -14.01 16.38
CA PRO A 80 6.85 -13.64 17.47
C PRO A 80 7.96 -14.67 17.73
N VAL A 81 7.87 -15.86 17.11
CA VAL A 81 8.82 -16.96 17.29
C VAL A 81 9.87 -16.97 16.17
N CYS A 82 9.44 -17.01 14.90
CA CYS A 82 10.37 -17.10 13.76
C CYS A 82 10.52 -15.80 12.96
N GLY A 83 9.72 -14.77 13.24
CA GLY A 83 9.76 -13.48 12.53
C GLY A 83 9.07 -13.48 11.15
N GLU A 84 8.62 -14.65 10.66
CA GLU A 84 7.98 -14.78 9.34
C GLU A 84 6.59 -14.14 9.30
N SER A 85 6.24 -13.58 8.14
CA SER A 85 4.94 -12.93 7.91
C SER A 85 4.07 -13.78 6.97
N ALA A 86 2.75 -13.81 7.21
CA ALA A 86 1.84 -14.54 6.33
C ALA A 86 1.59 -13.75 5.04
N LEU A 87 1.86 -14.35 3.88
CA LEU A 87 1.51 -13.77 2.57
C LEU A 87 0.01 -13.95 2.26
N TYR A 88 -0.56 -15.05 2.73
CA TYR A 88 -1.96 -15.41 2.56
C TYR A 88 -2.51 -16.04 3.84
N ILE A 89 -3.81 -15.85 4.09
CA ILE A 89 -4.56 -16.59 5.12
C ILE A 89 -5.81 -17.22 4.51
N PRO A 90 -6.33 -18.32 5.08
CA PRO A 90 -7.62 -18.86 4.67
C PRO A 90 -8.77 -17.95 5.11
N CYS A 91 -9.86 -17.94 4.34
CA CYS A 91 -11.12 -17.34 4.78
C CYS A 91 -11.68 -18.10 6.00
N GLU A 92 -12.30 -17.38 6.93
CA GLU A 92 -12.92 -17.99 8.13
C GLU A 92 -14.20 -18.78 7.81
N ASP A 93 -14.91 -18.45 6.72
CA ASP A 93 -16.09 -19.21 6.31
C ASP A 93 -15.66 -20.59 5.79
N PRO A 94 -16.07 -21.70 6.44
CA PRO A 94 -15.69 -23.05 6.04
C PRO A 94 -16.20 -23.46 4.64
N ARG A 95 -17.18 -22.74 4.09
CA ARG A 95 -17.67 -22.93 2.72
C ARG A 95 -16.84 -22.16 1.69
N CYS A 96 -15.98 -21.24 2.15
CA CYS A 96 -15.16 -20.39 1.31
C CYS A 96 -13.71 -20.90 1.29
N ASN A 97 -13.31 -21.53 0.19
CA ASN A 97 -11.94 -22.04 0.02
C ASN A 97 -10.98 -20.99 -0.59
N LEU A 98 -11.24 -19.70 -0.37
CA LEU A 98 -10.42 -18.62 -0.90
C LEU A 98 -9.38 -18.16 0.11
N ALA A 99 -8.22 -17.77 -0.41
CA ALA A 99 -7.17 -17.14 0.36
C ALA A 99 -7.29 -15.61 0.30
N ILE A 100 -7.06 -14.96 1.43
CA ILE A 100 -6.98 -13.50 1.57
C ILE A 100 -5.49 -13.13 1.46
N LYS A 101 -5.13 -12.23 0.52
CA LYS A 101 -3.74 -11.76 0.34
C LYS A 101 -3.40 -10.70 1.40
N ASN A 102 -2.20 -10.76 1.95
CA ASN A 102 -1.65 -9.70 2.76
C ASN A 102 -1.48 -8.41 1.92
N PRO A 103 -2.16 -7.31 2.26
CA PRO A 103 -2.08 -6.07 1.48
C PRO A 103 -0.76 -5.30 1.68
N PHE A 104 0.08 -5.71 2.63
CA PHE A 104 1.37 -5.08 2.96
C PHE A 104 2.57 -5.80 2.33
N LEU A 105 2.36 -6.99 1.77
CA LEU A 105 3.39 -7.77 1.07
C LEU A 105 2.98 -7.86 -0.40
N ASP A 106 3.72 -7.15 -1.27
CA ASP A 106 3.51 -7.16 -2.72
C ASP A 106 4.12 -8.39 -3.38
#